data_AF-A0A838PJB7-F1
#
_entry.id   AF-A0A838PJB7-F1
#
_cell.length_a   1.000
_cell.length_b   1.000
_cell.length_c   1.000
_cell.angle_alpha   90.00
_cell.angle_beta   90.00
_cell.angle_gamma   90.00
#
_symmetry.space_group_name_H-M   'P 1'
#
loop_
_entity.id
_entity.type
_entity.pdbx_description
1 polymer ?
#
loop_
_entity_poly.entity_id
_entity_poly.type
_entity_poly.pdbx_seq_one_letter_code
_entity_poly.pdbx_strand_id
1 'polypeptide(L)'
;YDRIVAAAARANMPLLLSVTGPAPAWATAGQRCEDAPGRGCGEGVFRPDPREFERFVEAAGRRYPRVRMWSIWNEPNYPSSLKPVWEDNRPASEEEMVPAAPRHYRELVDAAWSGLSASGHAGDRILIGETSPRGGKNPRKLGNAMMPAEFARELYCVDERTEPWTGTAARERGCPETATQRSAFRAENPGLFRSQGWAHHAYSLARRRWRVPTWRHELADNVAIGNLSHLTLTLDRSAAAWGGGTRKSIWITEYGYQTTPPDPVAGVPPARQGELYAWGEELAYRDPRVASIAQFLLMDDQPVEGFAGADPRRWVTWQSGLFDSENRRKPFARDYRLPLHVTNYPGTVTVFSALRSAPAGSGILGALVSQVPVRAVIQHAAGDAAWRKLREVEIRSARGYLDADLTAVEPGRLRVVWLDPESGRRLATREERVP
;
A
#
# COMPACT_ATOMS: atom_id res chain seq x y z
N TYR A 1 3.23 -7.51 -20.35
CA TYR A 1 2.21 -6.48 -20.00
C TYR A 1 1.00 -6.50 -20.92
N ASP A 2 1.13 -6.46 -22.25
CA ASP A 2 0.02 -6.51 -23.22
C ASP A 2 -1.08 -7.55 -22.90
N ARG A 3 -0.68 -8.80 -22.60
CA ARG A 3 -1.63 -9.87 -22.26
C ARG A 3 -2.45 -9.55 -21.00
N ILE A 4 -1.83 -8.95 -19.99
CA ILE A 4 -2.47 -8.55 -18.74
C ILE A 4 -3.46 -7.42 -19.00
N VAL A 5 -3.04 -6.37 -19.72
CA VAL A 5 -3.91 -5.24 -20.09
C VAL A 5 -5.13 -5.73 -20.89
N ALA A 6 -4.91 -6.61 -21.86
CA ALA A 6 -6.00 -7.19 -22.65
C ALA A 6 -6.93 -8.09 -21.82
N ALA A 7 -6.38 -8.88 -20.89
CA ALA A 7 -7.17 -9.72 -20.00
C ALA A 7 -8.01 -8.89 -19.02
N ALA A 8 -7.42 -7.87 -18.40
CA ALA A 8 -8.13 -6.95 -17.51
C ALA A 8 -9.26 -6.24 -18.25
N ALA A 9 -9.03 -5.77 -19.48
CA ALA A 9 -10.06 -5.17 -20.31
C ALA A 9 -11.21 -6.15 -20.63
N ARG A 10 -10.91 -7.40 -21.02
CA ARG A 10 -11.94 -8.42 -21.25
C ARG A 10 -12.73 -8.76 -19.99
N ALA A 11 -12.08 -8.69 -18.84
CA ALA A 11 -12.69 -8.94 -17.53
C ALA A 11 -13.31 -7.68 -16.90
N ASN A 12 -13.40 -6.56 -17.62
CA ASN A 12 -13.84 -5.26 -17.10
C ASN A 12 -13.26 -4.94 -15.71
N MET A 13 -11.97 -5.24 -15.54
CA MET A 13 -11.21 -5.05 -14.31
C MET A 13 -10.40 -3.76 -14.45
N PRO A 14 -10.63 -2.75 -13.59
CA PRO A 14 -9.77 -1.59 -13.52
C PRO A 14 -8.32 -2.02 -13.27
N LEU A 15 -7.39 -1.43 -14.02
CA LEU A 15 -5.97 -1.76 -13.92
C LEU A 15 -5.20 -0.53 -13.42
N LEU A 16 -4.46 -0.71 -12.33
CA LEU A 16 -3.43 0.20 -11.87
C LEU A 16 -2.09 -0.27 -12.45
N LEU A 17 -1.44 0.55 -13.26
CA LEU A 17 -0.07 0.29 -13.71
C LEU A 17 0.91 1.08 -12.83
N SER A 18 1.74 0.37 -12.07
CA SER A 18 2.87 0.99 -11.37
C SER A 18 4.07 1.05 -12.31
N VAL A 19 4.51 2.27 -12.64
CA VAL A 19 5.70 2.52 -13.45
C VAL A 19 6.85 2.79 -12.50
N THR A 20 7.77 1.83 -12.39
CA THR A 20 8.78 1.78 -11.32
C THR A 20 10.15 1.33 -11.81
N GLY A 21 11.17 1.54 -10.97
CA GLY A 21 12.48 0.92 -11.10
C GLY A 21 12.52 -0.55 -10.65
N PRO A 22 13.71 -1.19 -10.75
CA PRO A 22 14.98 -0.60 -11.17
C PRO A 22 14.95 -0.15 -12.62
N ALA A 23 15.53 1.02 -12.89
CA ALA A 23 15.67 1.55 -14.24
C ALA A 23 16.71 0.73 -15.03
N PRO A 24 16.61 0.69 -16.37
CA PRO A 24 17.67 0.11 -17.19
C PRO A 24 19.02 0.75 -16.91
N ALA A 25 20.11 -0.01 -16.98
CA ALA A 25 21.45 0.47 -16.62
C ALA A 25 21.84 1.77 -17.33
N TRP A 26 21.48 1.94 -18.61
CA TRP A 26 21.76 3.15 -19.39
C TRP A 26 21.01 4.39 -18.89
N ALA A 27 19.84 4.24 -18.26
CA ALA A 27 19.08 5.33 -17.63
C ALA A 27 19.61 5.71 -16.24
N THR A 28 20.67 5.03 -15.81
CA THR A 28 21.47 5.36 -14.61
C THR A 28 22.95 5.56 -14.94
N ALA A 29 23.36 5.33 -16.20
CA ALA A 29 24.73 5.37 -16.63
C ALA A 29 25.22 6.82 -16.77
N GLY A 30 26.43 7.10 -16.29
CA GLY A 30 27.01 8.46 -16.29
C GLY A 30 26.91 9.19 -14.96
N GLN A 31 26.15 8.66 -14.00
CA GLN A 31 26.16 9.15 -12.62
C GLN A 31 27.29 8.45 -11.86
N ARG A 32 28.32 9.20 -11.43
CA ARG A 32 29.50 8.63 -10.77
C ARG A 32 29.09 7.94 -9.46
N CYS A 33 29.22 6.62 -9.42
CA CYS A 33 29.01 5.81 -8.23
C CYS A 33 30.05 6.03 -7.13
N GLU A 34 31.12 6.75 -7.44
CA GLU A 34 32.19 7.13 -6.51
C GLU A 34 31.64 7.95 -5.33
N ASP A 35 30.54 8.68 -5.54
CA ASP A 35 29.85 9.48 -4.51
C ASP A 35 28.63 8.78 -3.89
N ALA A 36 28.38 7.49 -4.18
CA ALA A 36 27.18 6.80 -3.73
C ALA A 36 27.32 6.35 -2.26
N PRO A 37 26.47 6.84 -1.34
CA PRO A 37 26.61 6.48 0.05
C PRO A 37 26.09 5.02 0.27
N GLY A 38 26.86 4.12 0.90
CA GLY A 38 26.43 2.76 1.29
C GLY A 38 27.11 1.57 0.60
N ARG A 39 26.40 0.44 0.39
CA ARG A 39 26.90 -0.79 -0.30
C ARG A 39 26.91 -0.65 -1.83
N GLY A 40 27.36 0.51 -2.33
CA GLY A 40 27.31 0.88 -3.76
C GLY A 40 25.94 1.37 -4.24
N CYS A 41 25.91 1.79 -5.51
CA CYS A 41 24.74 2.36 -6.19
C CYS A 41 23.52 1.44 -6.19
N GLY A 42 23.71 0.12 -6.35
CA GLY A 42 22.60 -0.78 -6.68
C GLY A 42 22.17 -0.59 -8.13
N GLU A 43 21.86 -1.69 -8.81
CA GLU A 43 21.52 -1.69 -10.23
C GLU A 43 20.18 -0.97 -10.46
N GLY A 44 20.18 0.09 -11.28
CA GLY A 44 18.97 0.77 -11.73
C GLY A 44 18.25 1.66 -10.70
N VAL A 45 18.76 1.81 -9.47
CA VAL A 45 18.08 2.56 -8.39
C VAL A 45 18.82 3.81 -7.93
N PHE A 46 20.07 3.98 -8.34
CA PHE A 46 20.85 5.18 -8.01
C PHE A 46 20.57 6.28 -9.01
N ARG A 47 19.95 7.37 -8.52
CA ARG A 47 19.68 8.61 -9.27
C ARG A 47 19.23 8.35 -10.73
N PRO A 48 18.11 7.64 -10.93
CA PRO A 48 17.55 7.42 -12.27
C PRO A 48 17.34 8.75 -13.02
N ASP A 49 17.65 8.77 -14.31
CA ASP A 49 17.49 9.96 -15.16
C ASP A 49 16.01 10.28 -15.37
N PRO A 50 15.52 11.44 -14.88
CA PRO A 50 14.12 11.84 -15.04
C PRO A 50 13.68 11.99 -16.50
N ARG A 51 14.58 12.39 -17.42
CA ARG A 51 14.24 12.56 -18.85
C ARG A 51 13.99 11.22 -19.53
N GLU A 52 14.81 10.22 -19.20
CA GLU A 52 14.61 8.87 -19.73
C GLU A 52 13.38 8.21 -19.09
N PHE A 53 13.11 8.50 -17.82
CA PHE A 53 11.87 8.09 -17.16
C PHE A 53 10.63 8.73 -17.81
N GLU A 54 10.65 10.04 -18.11
CA GLU A 54 9.58 10.74 -18.83
C GLU A 54 9.29 10.08 -20.18
N ARG A 55 10.33 9.82 -20.99
CA ARG A 55 10.19 9.15 -22.29
C ARG A 55 9.58 7.77 -22.15
N PHE A 56 9.99 7.00 -21.15
CA PHE A 56 9.42 5.67 -20.89
C PHE A 56 7.95 5.76 -20.48
N VAL A 57 7.61 6.68 -19.58
CA VAL A 57 6.23 6.88 -19.11
C VAL A 57 5.33 7.34 -20.26
N GLU A 58 5.81 8.26 -21.11
CA GLU A 58 5.09 8.68 -22.31
C GLU A 58 4.85 7.51 -23.28
N ALA A 59 5.89 6.71 -23.54
CA ALA A 59 5.77 5.53 -24.38
C ALA A 59 4.78 4.50 -23.80
N ALA A 60 4.81 4.29 -22.49
CA ALA A 60 3.86 3.41 -21.79
C ALA A 60 2.42 3.93 -21.90
N GLY A 61 2.19 5.23 -21.70
CA GLY A 61 0.89 5.87 -21.89
C GLY A 61 0.38 5.69 -23.33
N ARG A 62 1.20 6.03 -24.33
CA ARG A 62 0.86 5.84 -25.76
C ARG A 62 0.56 4.37 -26.10
N ARG A 63 1.27 3.42 -25.48
CA ARG A 63 1.07 1.97 -25.68
C ARG A 63 -0.22 1.47 -25.05
N TYR A 64 -0.68 2.10 -23.97
CA TYR A 64 -1.83 1.66 -23.17
C TYR A 64 -2.90 2.75 -22.96
N PRO A 65 -3.52 3.27 -24.05
CA PRO A 65 -4.47 4.39 -23.98
C PRO A 65 -5.80 4.07 -23.26
N ARG A 66 -6.00 2.81 -22.81
CA ARG A 66 -7.15 2.36 -22.01
C ARG A 66 -6.89 2.32 -20.51
N VAL A 67 -5.63 2.38 -20.07
CA VAL A 67 -5.30 2.45 -18.65
C VAL A 67 -5.73 3.82 -18.14
N ARG A 68 -6.29 3.85 -16.92
CA ARG A 68 -6.84 5.05 -16.28
C ARG A 68 -6.25 5.33 -14.90
N MET A 69 -5.36 4.46 -14.44
CA MET A 69 -4.76 4.53 -13.12
C MET A 69 -3.28 4.20 -13.23
N TRP A 70 -2.44 5.10 -12.72
CA TRP A 70 -0.99 5.03 -12.77
C TRP A 70 -0.41 5.27 -11.38
N SER A 71 0.61 4.52 -11.01
CA SER A 71 1.37 4.75 -9.79
C SER A 71 2.83 4.95 -10.11
N ILE A 72 3.49 5.87 -9.41
CA ILE A 72 4.81 6.34 -9.79
C ILE A 72 5.86 5.90 -8.76
N TRP A 73 6.74 5.01 -9.21
CA TRP A 73 7.95 4.51 -8.53
C TRP A 73 7.71 3.81 -7.20
N ASN A 74 8.11 2.55 -7.09
CA ASN A 74 7.94 1.75 -5.89
C ASN A 74 8.90 2.21 -4.77
N GLU A 75 8.36 2.42 -3.56
CA GLU A 75 9.11 2.65 -2.31
C GLU A 75 10.28 3.64 -2.41
N PRO A 76 10.07 4.87 -2.89
CA PRO A 76 11.15 5.86 -3.02
C PRO A 76 11.79 6.24 -1.68
N ASN A 77 11.14 5.91 -0.55
CA ASN A 77 11.71 6.09 0.79
C ASN A 77 12.63 4.94 1.24
N TYR A 78 12.79 3.88 0.45
CA TYR A 78 13.53 2.68 0.81
C TYR A 78 14.79 2.50 -0.06
N PRO A 79 15.96 2.17 0.54
CA PRO A 79 17.24 2.20 -0.16
C PRO A 79 17.42 1.09 -1.20
N SER A 80 16.58 0.05 -1.24
CA SER A 80 16.63 -0.92 -2.34
C SER A 80 15.89 -0.45 -3.59
N SER A 81 15.14 0.66 -3.50
CA SER A 81 14.19 1.06 -4.54
C SER A 81 14.51 2.45 -5.11
N LEU A 82 15.03 3.37 -4.29
CA LEU A 82 15.59 4.65 -4.76
C LEU A 82 16.78 5.05 -3.88
N LYS A 83 17.87 5.48 -4.53
CA LYS A 83 19.07 5.98 -3.87
C LYS A 83 19.59 7.28 -4.48
N PRO A 84 20.31 8.08 -3.68
CA PRO A 84 20.47 7.94 -2.24
C PRO A 84 19.18 8.29 -1.47
N VAL A 85 18.97 7.67 -0.30
CA VAL A 85 17.87 8.06 0.61
C VAL A 85 18.27 9.30 1.42
N TRP A 86 19.51 9.33 1.88
CA TRP A 86 20.17 10.42 2.61
C TRP A 86 21.45 10.79 1.86
N GLU A 87 21.82 12.08 1.83
CA GLU A 87 23.02 12.56 1.14
C GLU A 87 24.29 11.89 1.69
N ASP A 88 24.41 11.86 3.02
CA ASP A 88 25.44 11.11 3.73
C ASP A 88 24.82 9.88 4.42
N ASN A 89 25.45 8.72 4.25
CA ASN A 89 25.06 7.49 4.95
C ASN A 89 25.94 7.16 6.17
N ARG A 90 26.87 8.05 6.56
CA ARG A 90 27.61 8.00 7.84
C ARG A 90 27.80 9.39 8.49
N PRO A 91 26.73 10.18 8.67
CA PRO A 91 26.86 11.45 9.38
C PRO A 91 27.29 11.23 10.83
N ALA A 92 27.78 12.29 11.50
CA ALA A 92 28.19 12.20 12.89
C ALA A 92 26.98 12.03 13.84
N SER A 93 25.83 12.57 13.45
CA SER A 93 24.58 12.51 14.23
C SER A 93 23.33 12.35 13.35
N GLU A 94 22.17 12.18 13.99
CA GLU A 94 20.88 12.08 13.27
C GLU A 94 20.46 13.41 12.67
N GLU A 95 20.83 14.52 13.31
CA GLU A 95 20.53 15.90 12.88
C GLU A 95 21.27 16.27 11.58
N GLU A 96 22.43 15.67 11.34
CA GLU A 96 23.23 15.86 10.13
C GLU A 96 22.75 15.01 8.94
N MET A 97 21.76 14.11 9.13
CA MET A 97 21.20 13.32 8.04
C MET A 97 20.32 14.19 7.13
N VAL A 98 20.85 14.61 5.98
CA VAL A 98 20.12 15.39 4.97
C VAL A 98 19.32 14.45 4.02
N PRO A 99 17.99 14.62 3.90
CA PRO A 99 17.16 13.88 2.95
C PRO A 99 17.56 14.09 1.49
N ALA A 100 17.77 13.01 0.74
CA ALA A 100 18.08 13.07 -0.70
C ALA A 100 16.96 12.48 -1.58
N ALA A 101 16.36 11.35 -1.16
CA ALA A 101 15.32 10.67 -1.95
C ALA A 101 14.10 11.53 -2.28
N PRO A 102 13.56 12.38 -1.38
CA PRO A 102 12.39 13.22 -1.70
C PRO A 102 12.64 14.18 -2.88
N ARG A 103 13.85 14.75 -2.98
CA ARG A 103 14.24 15.61 -4.11
C ARG A 103 14.25 14.82 -5.42
N HIS A 104 14.93 13.69 -5.45
CA HIS A 104 14.99 12.83 -6.64
C HIS A 104 13.62 12.29 -7.04
N TYR A 105 12.80 11.94 -6.05
CA TYR A 105 11.45 11.45 -6.31
C TYR A 105 10.54 12.56 -6.87
N ARG A 106 10.70 13.82 -6.45
CA ARG A 106 9.97 14.96 -7.03
C ARG A 106 10.25 15.11 -8.52
N GLU A 107 11.51 14.97 -8.94
CA GLU A 107 11.90 14.98 -10.36
C GLU A 107 11.25 13.83 -11.15
N LEU A 108 11.18 12.63 -10.57
CA LEU A 108 10.50 11.47 -11.18
C LEU A 108 8.98 11.66 -11.27
N VAL A 109 8.37 12.29 -10.27
CA VAL A 109 6.94 12.63 -10.28
C VAL A 109 6.64 13.65 -11.38
N ASP A 110 7.47 14.68 -11.54
CA ASP A 110 7.30 15.67 -12.59
C ASP A 110 7.52 15.07 -13.99
N ALA A 111 8.54 14.24 -14.16
CA ALA A 111 8.79 13.47 -15.38
C ALA A 111 7.60 12.58 -15.74
N ALA A 112 7.09 11.81 -14.79
CA ALA A 112 5.92 10.95 -15.02
C ALA A 112 4.67 11.77 -15.35
N TRP A 113 4.45 12.88 -14.66
CA TRP A 113 3.32 13.77 -14.93
C TRP A 113 3.38 14.34 -16.35
N SER A 114 4.55 14.79 -16.80
CA SER A 114 4.77 15.29 -18.15
C SER A 114 4.55 14.20 -19.20
N GLY A 115 5.14 13.02 -19.03
CA GLY A 115 4.98 11.90 -19.96
C GLY A 115 3.53 11.39 -20.05
N LEU A 116 2.82 11.29 -18.93
CA LEU A 116 1.40 10.95 -18.91
C LEU A 116 0.55 12.05 -19.57
N SER A 117 0.88 13.32 -19.33
CA SER A 117 0.17 14.43 -19.97
C SER A 117 0.34 14.41 -21.49
N ALA A 118 1.57 14.22 -21.97
CA ALA A 118 1.91 14.15 -23.39
C ALA A 118 1.26 12.95 -24.11
N SER A 119 0.99 11.87 -23.37
CA SER A 119 0.33 10.66 -23.89
C SER A 119 -1.20 10.68 -23.74
N GLY A 120 -1.80 11.80 -23.28
CA GLY A 120 -3.25 11.96 -23.17
C GLY A 120 -3.86 11.47 -21.84
N HIS A 121 -3.04 11.19 -20.84
CA HIS A 121 -3.41 10.66 -19.53
C HIS A 121 -3.42 11.73 -18.42
N ALA A 122 -3.38 13.04 -18.75
CA ALA A 122 -3.41 14.12 -17.75
C ALA A 122 -4.64 14.09 -16.82
N GLY A 123 -5.76 13.53 -17.30
CA GLY A 123 -7.01 13.39 -16.54
C GLY A 123 -7.16 12.09 -15.77
N ASP A 124 -6.18 11.19 -15.86
CA ASP A 124 -6.23 9.88 -15.19
C ASP A 124 -5.99 10.01 -13.68
N ARG A 125 -6.26 8.90 -12.97
CA ARG A 125 -5.86 8.76 -11.57
C ARG A 125 -4.35 8.52 -11.52
N ILE A 126 -3.61 9.51 -11.03
CA ILE A 126 -2.17 9.41 -10.82
C ILE A 126 -1.92 9.32 -9.32
N LEU A 127 -1.19 8.28 -8.91
CA LEU A 127 -0.77 8.02 -7.55
C LEU A 127 0.72 8.34 -7.42
N ILE A 128 1.07 9.07 -6.38
CA ILE A 128 2.46 9.31 -5.97
C ILE A 128 2.67 8.73 -4.57
N GLY A 129 3.88 8.76 -4.04
CA GLY A 129 4.22 8.12 -2.77
C GLY A 129 4.78 6.73 -3.01
N GLU A 130 3.94 5.71 -2.99
CA GLU A 130 4.31 4.28 -2.95
C GLU A 130 5.24 3.96 -1.77
N THR A 131 5.08 4.65 -0.64
CA THR A 131 6.04 4.54 0.46
C THR A 131 5.94 3.18 1.17
N SER A 132 7.08 2.56 1.43
CA SER A 132 7.21 1.45 2.39
C SER A 132 6.77 1.91 3.79
N PRO A 133 6.35 1.04 4.72
CA PRO A 133 5.71 1.47 5.97
C PRO A 133 6.67 2.08 7.00
N ARG A 134 7.98 1.90 6.79
CA ARG A 134 8.95 2.13 7.86
C ARG A 134 10.32 2.62 7.40
N GLY A 135 10.89 3.47 8.23
CA GLY A 135 12.26 3.91 8.20
C GLY A 135 12.82 4.11 9.61
N GLY A 136 13.90 4.87 9.67
CA GLY A 136 14.51 5.32 10.92
C GLY A 136 15.88 5.92 10.65
N LYS A 137 16.30 6.80 11.55
CA LYS A 137 17.64 7.41 11.55
C LYS A 137 18.53 6.61 12.49
N ASN A 138 19.68 6.19 11.99
CA ASN A 138 20.72 5.58 12.81
C ASN A 138 22.05 5.85 12.11
N PRO A 139 22.83 6.84 12.56
CA PRO A 139 24.07 7.26 11.88
C PRO A 139 25.12 6.15 11.80
N ARG A 140 25.02 5.13 12.68
CA ARG A 140 25.90 3.95 12.70
C ARG A 140 25.49 2.86 11.71
N LYS A 141 24.37 3.02 11.00
CA LYS A 141 23.81 2.01 10.09
C LYS A 141 23.76 2.51 8.65
N LEU A 142 24.30 1.71 7.73
CA LEU A 142 24.13 1.94 6.29
C LEU A 142 22.73 1.53 5.82
N GLY A 143 22.17 2.28 4.87
CA GLY A 143 20.89 1.96 4.24
C GLY A 143 19.70 2.21 5.17
N ASN A 144 19.70 3.36 5.84
CA ASN A 144 18.51 3.85 6.52
C ASN A 144 17.42 4.15 5.50
N ALA A 145 16.25 3.54 5.67
CA ALA A 145 15.04 3.98 4.97
C ALA A 145 14.47 5.21 5.68
N MET A 146 13.78 6.06 4.93
CA MET A 146 13.12 7.24 5.47
C MET A 146 11.71 6.90 5.95
N MET A 147 11.30 7.49 7.07
CA MET A 147 9.96 7.26 7.62
C MET A 147 8.90 7.89 6.68
N PRO A 148 7.74 7.26 6.43
CA PRO A 148 6.79 7.73 5.41
C PRO A 148 6.24 9.13 5.61
N ALA A 149 5.91 9.51 6.84
CA ALA A 149 5.42 10.86 7.11
C ALA A 149 6.54 11.90 6.99
N GLU A 150 7.77 11.56 7.39
CA GLU A 150 8.96 12.38 7.14
C GLU A 150 9.21 12.58 5.64
N PHE A 151 9.18 11.49 4.87
CA PHE A 151 9.31 11.53 3.41
C PHE A 151 8.26 12.45 2.77
N ALA A 152 7.01 12.39 3.25
CA ALA A 152 5.95 13.27 2.76
C ALA A 152 6.28 14.75 3.03
N ARG A 153 6.73 15.12 4.24
CA ARG A 153 7.09 16.52 4.55
C ARG A 153 8.24 17.03 3.69
N GLU A 154 9.29 16.22 3.56
CA GLU A 154 10.47 16.57 2.77
C GLU A 154 10.17 16.65 1.27
N LEU A 155 9.26 15.81 0.75
CA LEU A 155 8.80 15.87 -0.65
C LEU A 155 8.08 17.19 -0.94
N TYR A 156 7.34 17.72 0.03
CA TYR A 156 6.71 19.03 -0.02
C TYR A 156 7.60 20.17 0.46
N CYS A 157 8.88 19.96 0.75
CA CYS A 157 9.79 21.03 1.20
C CYS A 157 9.35 21.73 2.50
N VAL A 158 8.79 21.00 3.45
CA VAL A 158 8.45 21.53 4.78
C VAL A 158 9.12 20.75 5.90
N ASP A 159 9.34 21.42 7.03
CA ASP A 159 9.89 20.83 8.24
C ASP A 159 8.83 20.06 9.06
N GLU A 160 9.22 19.59 10.25
CA GLU A 160 8.34 18.87 11.18
C GLU A 160 7.15 19.69 11.69
N ARG A 161 7.26 21.02 11.67
CA ARG A 161 6.18 21.96 12.00
C ARG A 161 5.33 22.30 10.78
N THR A 162 5.61 21.69 9.63
CA THR A 162 4.98 21.97 8.34
C THR A 162 5.22 23.39 7.86
N GLU A 163 6.34 23.99 8.27
CA GLU A 163 6.81 25.29 7.80
C GLU A 163 7.81 25.08 6.64
N PRO A 164 7.75 25.87 5.55
CA PRO A 164 8.69 25.74 4.45
C PRO A 164 10.14 25.87 4.90
N TRP A 165 11.01 24.97 4.41
CA TRP A 165 12.45 25.12 4.62
C TRP A 165 12.96 26.47 4.10
N THR A 166 14.01 27.00 4.75
CA THR A 166 14.64 28.28 4.37
C THR A 166 16.16 28.17 4.36
N GLY A 167 16.83 29.13 3.71
CA GLY A 167 18.29 29.25 3.70
C GLY A 167 19.00 27.98 3.23
N THR A 168 20.08 27.62 3.92
CA THR A 168 20.90 26.44 3.62
C THR A 168 20.10 25.14 3.65
N ALA A 169 19.20 24.97 4.63
CA ALA A 169 18.38 23.76 4.74
C ALA A 169 17.47 23.56 3.51
N ALA A 170 16.93 24.65 2.94
CA ALA A 170 16.18 24.59 1.69
C ALA A 170 17.07 24.19 0.51
N ARG A 171 18.25 24.80 0.40
CA ARG A 171 19.20 24.53 -0.69
C ARG A 171 19.62 23.07 -0.74
N GLU A 172 20.02 22.51 0.39
CA GLU A 172 20.49 21.12 0.50
C GLU A 172 19.41 20.11 0.08
N ARG A 173 18.14 20.44 0.34
CA ARG A 173 16.97 19.62 -0.03
C ARG A 173 16.46 19.88 -1.46
N GLY A 174 17.09 20.80 -2.20
CA GLY A 174 16.60 21.25 -3.51
C GLY A 174 15.21 21.88 -3.43
N CYS A 175 14.95 22.64 -2.38
CA CYS A 175 13.69 23.31 -2.09
C CYS A 175 13.72 24.81 -2.46
N PRO A 176 12.56 25.45 -2.65
CA PRO A 176 12.50 26.89 -2.97
C PRO A 176 13.22 27.78 -1.95
N GLU A 177 14.22 28.53 -2.39
CA GLU A 177 14.99 29.43 -1.53
C GLU A 177 14.38 30.85 -1.53
N THR A 178 14.10 31.38 -2.72
CA THR A 178 13.66 32.76 -2.94
C THR A 178 12.14 32.92 -2.90
N ALA A 179 11.65 34.14 -2.67
CA ALA A 179 10.22 34.45 -2.71
C ALA A 179 9.56 34.06 -4.06
N THR A 180 10.26 34.28 -5.18
CA THR A 180 9.79 33.92 -6.53
C THR A 180 9.66 32.41 -6.70
N GLN A 181 10.67 31.63 -6.29
CA GLN A 181 10.58 30.17 -6.35
C GLN A 181 9.46 29.65 -5.44
N ARG A 182 9.29 30.25 -4.26
CA ARG A 182 8.23 29.85 -3.32
C ARG A 182 6.84 30.08 -3.90
N SER A 183 6.60 31.22 -4.55
CA SER A 183 5.31 31.50 -5.18
C SER A 183 5.05 30.63 -6.42
N ALA A 184 6.10 30.18 -7.10
CA ALA A 184 5.99 29.31 -8.28
C ALA A 184 5.92 27.81 -7.94
N PHE A 185 6.41 27.37 -6.78
CA PHE A 185 6.60 25.95 -6.43
C PHE A 185 5.38 25.07 -6.73
N ARG A 186 4.19 25.50 -6.30
CA ARG A 186 2.95 24.74 -6.56
C ARG A 186 2.61 24.61 -8.05
N ALA A 187 2.81 25.68 -8.81
CA ALA A 187 2.51 25.71 -10.23
C ALA A 187 3.52 24.89 -11.05
N GLU A 188 4.79 24.92 -10.63
CA GLU A 188 5.90 24.19 -11.27
C GLU A 188 5.93 22.70 -10.96
N ASN A 189 5.25 22.25 -9.89
CA ASN A 189 5.20 20.84 -9.48
C ASN A 189 3.77 20.27 -9.60
N PRO A 190 3.14 20.26 -10.80
CA PRO A 190 1.76 19.83 -10.95
C PRO A 190 1.56 18.36 -10.56
N GLY A 191 2.54 17.48 -10.79
CA GLY A 191 2.48 16.08 -10.37
C GLY A 191 2.32 15.95 -8.85
N LEU A 192 3.10 16.71 -8.09
CA LEU A 192 3.03 16.73 -6.63
C LEU A 192 1.68 17.27 -6.14
N PHE A 193 1.19 18.38 -6.68
CA PHE A 193 0.00 19.07 -6.13
C PHE A 193 -1.35 18.67 -6.75
N ARG A 194 -1.36 18.07 -7.95
CA ARG A 194 -2.59 17.72 -8.70
C ARG A 194 -2.86 16.21 -8.77
N SER A 195 -1.88 15.35 -8.51
CA SER A 195 -2.15 13.91 -8.35
C SER A 195 -3.20 13.66 -7.27
N GLN A 196 -4.10 12.72 -7.52
CA GLN A 196 -5.33 12.55 -6.74
C GLN A 196 -5.19 11.48 -5.65
N GLY A 197 -4.11 10.70 -5.66
CA GLY A 197 -3.87 9.69 -4.64
C GLY A 197 -2.43 9.61 -4.15
N TRP A 198 -2.29 9.09 -2.93
CA TRP A 198 -1.04 8.70 -2.33
C TRP A 198 -1.02 7.19 -2.15
N ALA A 199 -0.09 6.50 -2.79
CA ALA A 199 0.10 5.06 -2.63
C ALA A 199 0.98 4.76 -1.41
N HIS A 200 0.68 3.67 -0.68
CA HIS A 200 1.39 3.33 0.56
C HIS A 200 1.30 1.84 0.90
N HIS A 201 2.39 1.25 1.38
CA HIS A 201 2.50 -0.17 1.72
C HIS A 201 2.33 -0.37 3.22
N ALA A 202 1.08 -0.36 3.70
CA ALA A 202 0.74 -0.17 5.11
C ALA A 202 0.96 -1.39 6.03
N TYR A 203 2.05 -2.16 5.86
CA TYR A 203 2.29 -3.39 6.61
C TYR A 203 2.51 -3.15 8.12
N SER A 204 1.85 -3.96 8.95
CA SER A 204 2.08 -4.01 10.41
C SER A 204 3.28 -4.90 10.75
N LEU A 205 4.47 -4.45 10.39
CA LEU A 205 5.73 -5.21 10.52
C LEU A 205 6.82 -4.41 11.24
N ALA A 206 7.37 -4.97 12.33
CA ALA A 206 8.52 -4.40 13.05
C ALA A 206 9.64 -5.43 13.19
N ARG A 207 10.83 -5.14 12.62
CA ARG A 207 12.03 -6.00 12.73
C ARG A 207 11.74 -7.49 12.45
N ARG A 208 11.11 -7.80 11.31
CA ARG A 208 10.68 -9.17 10.90
C ARG A 208 9.60 -9.81 11.78
N ARG A 209 9.06 -9.09 12.77
CA ARG A 209 7.97 -9.58 13.60
C ARG A 209 6.67 -8.91 13.20
N TRP A 210 5.75 -9.70 12.68
CA TRP A 210 4.40 -9.26 12.34
C TRP A 210 3.64 -8.83 13.59
N ARG A 211 2.77 -7.83 13.43
CA ARG A 211 1.98 -7.22 14.49
C ARG A 211 0.51 -7.23 14.10
N VAL A 212 -0.36 -7.08 15.09
CA VAL A 212 -1.79 -6.89 14.84
C VAL A 212 -2.03 -5.60 14.05
N PRO A 213 -3.09 -5.50 13.23
CA PRO A 213 -3.41 -4.32 12.41
C PRO A 213 -3.51 -3.00 13.18
N THR A 214 -4.00 -3.01 14.43
CA THR A 214 -4.09 -1.82 15.29
C THR A 214 -2.76 -1.36 15.89
N TRP A 215 -1.68 -2.12 15.69
CA TRP A 215 -0.36 -1.76 16.19
C TRP A 215 0.13 -0.47 15.54
N ARG A 216 0.82 0.33 16.35
CA ARG A 216 1.49 1.56 15.95
C ARG A 216 2.98 1.44 16.23
N HIS A 217 3.79 1.92 15.31
CA HIS A 217 5.24 1.92 15.47
C HIS A 217 5.65 2.92 16.57
N GLU A 218 6.74 2.62 17.29
CA GLU A 218 7.29 3.50 18.35
C GLU A 218 7.81 4.85 17.78
N LEU A 219 8.51 4.81 16.65
CA LEU A 219 8.82 5.98 15.82
C LEU A 219 7.55 6.53 15.16
N ALA A 220 7.20 7.77 15.50
CA ALA A 220 5.91 8.39 15.17
C ALA A 220 5.64 8.52 13.66
N ASP A 221 6.68 8.74 12.85
CA ASP A 221 6.54 8.92 11.40
C ASP A 221 6.52 7.64 10.59
N ASN A 222 6.71 6.48 11.24
CA ASN A 222 6.42 5.19 10.62
C ASN A 222 4.91 4.99 10.56
N VAL A 223 4.44 4.52 9.40
CA VAL A 223 3.01 4.43 9.11
C VAL A 223 2.69 2.98 8.75
N ALA A 224 1.98 2.32 9.63
CA ALA A 224 1.29 1.06 9.37
C ALA A 224 -0.20 1.34 9.23
N ILE A 225 -0.99 0.31 8.89
CA ILE A 225 -2.44 0.47 8.73
C ILE A 225 -3.14 1.07 9.98
N GLY A 226 -2.64 0.75 11.18
CA GLY A 226 -3.19 1.22 12.46
C GLY A 226 -2.99 2.70 12.78
N ASN A 227 -2.22 3.43 11.96
CA ASN A 227 -1.99 4.88 12.11
C ASN A 227 -1.95 5.64 10.77
N LEU A 228 -2.67 5.18 9.74
CA LEU A 228 -2.77 5.87 8.45
C LEU A 228 -3.21 7.34 8.55
N SER A 229 -4.01 7.68 9.55
CA SER A 229 -4.44 9.06 9.79
C SER A 229 -3.27 10.03 9.97
N HIS A 230 -2.15 9.60 10.56
CA HIS A 230 -0.94 10.41 10.69
C HIS A 230 -0.38 10.84 9.33
N LEU A 231 -0.34 9.92 8.37
CA LEU A 231 0.09 10.20 7.00
C LEU A 231 -0.87 11.17 6.31
N THR A 232 -2.18 10.95 6.41
CA THR A 232 -3.16 11.83 5.77
C THR A 232 -3.10 13.27 6.30
N LEU A 233 -2.95 13.44 7.62
CA LEU A 233 -2.80 14.75 8.24
C LEU A 233 -1.50 15.43 7.83
N THR A 234 -0.41 14.66 7.74
CA THR A 234 0.89 15.15 7.28
C THR A 234 0.78 15.66 5.84
N LEU A 235 0.22 14.86 4.93
CA LEU A 235 0.03 15.24 3.53
C LEU A 235 -0.82 16.51 3.39
N ASP A 236 -1.94 16.58 4.11
CA ASP A 236 -2.86 17.72 4.05
C ASP A 236 -2.17 19.00 4.54
N ARG A 237 -1.42 18.96 5.66
CA ARG A 237 -0.70 20.12 6.20
C ARG A 237 0.48 20.54 5.31
N SER A 238 1.27 19.58 4.82
CA SER A 238 2.40 19.84 3.94
C SER A 238 1.96 20.49 2.62
N ALA A 239 0.85 20.02 2.03
CA ALA A 239 0.31 20.66 0.83
C ALA A 239 -0.25 22.06 1.13
N ALA A 240 -0.91 22.25 2.28
CA ALA A 240 -1.49 23.54 2.69
C ALA A 240 -0.44 24.64 2.89
N ALA A 241 0.78 24.30 3.30
CA ALA A 241 1.90 25.24 3.43
C ALA A 241 2.24 25.99 2.11
N TRP A 242 1.83 25.42 0.97
CA TRP A 242 2.01 25.99 -0.36
C TRP A 242 0.68 26.38 -1.03
N GLY A 243 -0.37 26.57 -0.23
CA GLY A 243 -1.72 26.87 -0.72
C GLY A 243 -2.39 25.71 -1.47
N GLY A 244 -1.87 24.49 -1.34
CA GLY A 244 -2.48 23.28 -1.90
C GLY A 244 -3.72 22.86 -1.10
N GLY A 245 -4.83 22.59 -1.79
CA GLY A 245 -6.09 22.13 -1.17
C GLY A 245 -6.47 20.69 -1.51
N THR A 246 -5.73 20.02 -2.39
CA THR A 246 -6.06 18.67 -2.85
C THR A 246 -5.78 17.65 -1.76
N ARG A 247 -6.84 17.14 -1.13
CA ARG A 247 -6.73 16.03 -0.17
C ARG A 247 -6.62 14.70 -0.90
N LYS A 248 -5.39 14.18 -1.06
CA LYS A 248 -5.12 12.91 -1.77
C LYS A 248 -5.76 11.70 -1.09
N SER A 249 -6.53 10.88 -1.80
CA SER A 249 -6.98 9.59 -1.26
C SER A 249 -5.78 8.66 -1.03
N ILE A 250 -5.81 7.84 0.02
CA ILE A 250 -4.81 6.80 0.25
C ILE A 250 -5.16 5.56 -0.58
N TRP A 251 -4.18 5.04 -1.29
CA TRP A 251 -4.25 3.77 -2.01
C TRP A 251 -3.28 2.82 -1.34
N ILE A 252 -3.80 1.81 -0.65
CA ILE A 252 -2.95 0.76 -0.10
C ILE A 252 -2.64 -0.21 -1.25
N THR A 253 -1.54 0.05 -1.94
CA THR A 253 -1.10 -0.69 -3.14
C THR A 253 -0.46 -2.03 -2.80
N GLU A 254 -0.03 -2.18 -1.54
CA GLU A 254 0.43 -3.44 -0.99
C GLU A 254 0.02 -3.62 0.47
N TYR A 255 -0.57 -4.77 0.77
CA TYR A 255 -0.88 -5.21 2.13
C TYR A 255 -0.95 -6.73 2.21
N GLY A 256 -0.65 -7.29 3.38
CA GLY A 256 -0.68 -8.73 3.59
C GLY A 256 0.15 -9.15 4.79
N TYR A 257 0.10 -10.44 5.10
CA TYR A 257 0.93 -11.08 6.12
C TYR A 257 1.64 -12.26 5.51
N GLN A 258 2.96 -12.37 5.74
CA GLN A 258 3.72 -13.54 5.34
C GLN A 258 3.49 -14.70 6.32
N THR A 259 3.62 -15.94 5.86
CA THR A 259 3.38 -17.14 6.68
C THR A 259 4.65 -17.85 7.11
N THR A 260 4.59 -18.45 8.30
CA THR A 260 5.58 -19.41 8.80
C THR A 260 4.89 -20.73 9.14
N PRO A 261 5.17 -21.85 8.43
CA PRO A 261 6.01 -22.00 7.23
C PRO A 261 5.50 -21.23 5.97
N PRO A 262 6.34 -21.08 4.92
CA PRO A 262 7.64 -21.70 4.76
C PRO A 262 8.84 -20.84 5.20
N ASP A 263 8.68 -19.53 5.41
CA ASP A 263 9.73 -18.72 6.06
C ASP A 263 9.85 -19.14 7.54
N PRO A 264 10.99 -19.69 8.00
CA PRO A 264 11.17 -20.10 9.39
C PRO A 264 11.44 -18.91 10.33
N VAL A 265 11.55 -17.67 9.81
CA VAL A 265 11.99 -16.50 10.57
C VAL A 265 10.91 -15.43 10.70
N ALA A 266 10.22 -15.07 9.62
CA ALA A 266 9.38 -13.86 9.58
C ALA A 266 7.97 -14.11 9.01
N GLY A 267 7.12 -14.82 9.77
CA GLY A 267 5.73 -15.05 9.37
C GLY A 267 4.76 -15.20 10.53
N VAL A 268 3.47 -15.25 10.20
CA VAL A 268 2.38 -15.67 11.10
C VAL A 268 1.98 -17.11 10.78
N PRO A 269 1.36 -17.85 11.71
CA PRO A 269 0.80 -19.16 11.38
C PRO A 269 -0.19 -19.05 10.21
N PRO A 270 -0.22 -19.98 9.23
CA PRO A 270 -1.13 -19.89 8.09
C PRO A 270 -2.61 -19.70 8.45
N ALA A 271 -3.05 -20.26 9.58
CA ALA A 271 -4.41 -20.09 10.09
C ALA A 271 -4.73 -18.66 10.57
N ARG A 272 -3.71 -17.85 10.89
CA ARG A 272 -3.85 -16.45 11.36
C ARG A 272 -3.77 -15.44 10.22
N GLN A 273 -3.26 -15.83 9.06
CA GLN A 273 -3.04 -14.93 7.92
C GLN A 273 -4.34 -14.23 7.48
N GLY A 274 -5.41 -15.00 7.28
CA GLY A 274 -6.72 -14.47 6.89
C GLY A 274 -7.42 -13.65 7.96
N GLU A 275 -7.18 -13.96 9.24
CA GLU A 275 -7.70 -13.17 10.35
C GLU A 275 -7.09 -11.78 10.39
N LEU A 276 -5.76 -11.71 10.33
CA LEU A 276 -5.05 -10.45 10.37
C LEU A 276 -5.30 -9.61 9.11
N TYR A 277 -5.43 -10.24 7.94
CA TYR A 277 -5.81 -9.53 6.72
C TYR A 277 -7.21 -8.92 6.84
N ALA A 278 -8.23 -9.70 7.25
CA ALA A 278 -9.60 -9.20 7.37
C ALA A 278 -9.73 -8.07 8.38
N TRP A 279 -8.94 -8.11 9.46
CA TRP A 279 -8.88 -7.01 10.43
C TRP A 279 -8.21 -5.75 9.83
N GLY A 280 -7.13 -5.88 9.07
CA GLY A 280 -6.56 -4.75 8.34
C GLY A 280 -7.52 -4.18 7.29
N GLU A 281 -8.21 -5.04 6.57
CA GLU A 281 -9.22 -4.67 5.59
C GLU A 281 -10.38 -3.88 6.21
N GLU A 282 -10.83 -4.24 7.41
CA GLU A 282 -11.81 -3.46 8.18
C GLU A 282 -11.29 -2.05 8.50
N LEU A 283 -10.04 -1.93 8.97
CA LEU A 283 -9.42 -0.63 9.27
C LEU A 283 -9.36 0.25 8.01
N ALA A 284 -8.98 -0.33 6.87
CA ALA A 284 -8.99 0.35 5.58
C ALA A 284 -10.41 0.75 5.15
N TYR A 285 -11.41 -0.11 5.32
CA TYR A 285 -12.80 0.18 4.99
C TYR A 285 -13.36 1.35 5.81
N ARG A 286 -13.02 1.41 7.10
CA ARG A 286 -13.49 2.46 8.02
C ARG A 286 -12.79 3.80 7.83
N ASP A 287 -11.60 3.83 7.24
CA ASP A 287 -10.91 5.09 6.94
C ASP A 287 -11.49 5.72 5.65
N PRO A 288 -12.18 6.88 5.74
CA PRO A 288 -12.79 7.50 4.56
C PRO A 288 -11.76 8.04 3.56
N ARG A 289 -10.48 8.17 3.94
CA ARG A 289 -9.40 8.58 3.04
C ARG A 289 -8.89 7.42 2.21
N VAL A 290 -9.12 6.16 2.60
CA VAL A 290 -8.66 4.99 1.86
C VAL A 290 -9.60 4.70 0.69
N ALA A 291 -9.06 4.76 -0.53
CA ALA A 291 -9.79 4.47 -1.77
C ALA A 291 -9.73 2.99 -2.15
N SER A 292 -8.64 2.30 -1.82
CA SER A 292 -8.41 0.90 -2.19
C SER A 292 -7.41 0.24 -1.26
N ILE A 293 -7.54 -1.08 -1.11
CA ILE A 293 -6.55 -1.97 -0.48
C ILE A 293 -6.27 -3.15 -1.40
N ALA A 294 -4.99 -3.41 -1.68
CA ALA A 294 -4.53 -4.48 -2.52
C ALA A 294 -3.78 -5.53 -1.68
N GLN A 295 -4.20 -6.79 -1.84
CA GLN A 295 -3.47 -7.93 -1.32
C GLN A 295 -2.19 -8.11 -2.15
N PHE A 296 -1.03 -8.07 -1.48
CA PHE A 296 0.25 -8.26 -2.13
C PHE A 296 0.55 -9.75 -2.28
N LEU A 297 0.63 -10.14 -3.55
CA LEU A 297 0.73 -11.49 -4.10
C LEU A 297 -0.56 -12.32 -4.12
N LEU A 298 -0.81 -12.90 -5.30
CA LEU A 298 -1.74 -14.02 -5.48
C LEU A 298 -1.08 -15.34 -5.07
N MET A 299 0.18 -15.53 -5.44
CA MET A 299 0.99 -16.72 -5.18
C MET A 299 2.25 -16.30 -4.42
N ASP A 300 2.66 -17.06 -3.41
CA ASP A 300 3.95 -16.83 -2.74
C ASP A 300 5.09 -16.82 -3.77
N ASP A 301 6.06 -15.92 -3.57
CA ASP A 301 7.26 -15.90 -4.37
C ASP A 301 8.03 -17.22 -4.25
N GLN A 302 8.74 -17.56 -5.32
CA GLN A 302 9.70 -18.66 -5.25
C GLN A 302 10.79 -18.35 -4.22
N PRO A 303 11.26 -19.33 -3.44
CA PRO A 303 12.41 -19.16 -2.58
C PRO A 303 13.67 -18.87 -3.41
N VAL A 304 14.63 -18.20 -2.79
CA VAL A 304 15.96 -18.02 -3.41
C VAL A 304 16.68 -19.37 -3.48
N GLU A 305 17.13 -19.73 -4.68
CA GLU A 305 17.89 -20.95 -4.92
C GLU A 305 19.29 -20.91 -4.26
N GLY A 306 19.93 -22.08 -4.11
CA GLY A 306 21.27 -22.19 -3.53
C GLY A 306 21.34 -22.11 -1.99
N PHE A 307 20.23 -21.88 -1.31
CA PHE A 307 20.14 -21.90 0.16
C PHE A 307 19.33 -23.10 0.66
N ALA A 308 19.74 -23.68 1.80
CA ALA A 308 19.03 -24.77 2.45
C ALA A 308 17.64 -24.35 2.97
N GLY A 309 16.73 -25.31 3.16
CA GLY A 309 15.35 -25.04 3.56
C GLY A 309 15.18 -24.24 4.86
N ALA A 310 16.06 -24.42 5.83
CA ALA A 310 16.02 -23.68 7.10
C ALA A 310 16.76 -22.33 7.05
N ASP A 311 17.43 -22.00 5.95
CA ASP A 311 18.24 -20.79 5.84
C ASP A 311 17.34 -19.55 5.63
N PRO A 312 17.40 -18.54 6.51
CA PRO A 312 16.60 -17.32 6.37
C PRO A 312 16.82 -16.55 5.06
N ARG A 313 17.97 -16.76 4.39
CA ARG A 313 18.28 -16.13 3.10
C ARG A 313 17.46 -16.73 1.95
N ARG A 314 17.05 -18.00 2.09
CA ARG A 314 16.14 -18.67 1.15
C ARG A 314 14.79 -17.96 1.08
N TRP A 315 14.35 -17.40 2.21
CA TRP A 315 13.02 -16.82 2.42
C TRP A 315 13.07 -15.29 2.56
N VAL A 316 14.01 -14.66 1.86
CA VAL A 316 14.06 -13.18 1.77
C VAL A 316 13.01 -12.62 0.79
N THR A 317 12.35 -13.50 0.03
CA THR A 317 11.20 -13.19 -0.85
C THR A 317 9.89 -13.12 -0.06
N TRP A 318 8.74 -12.99 -0.74
CA TRP A 318 7.45 -12.79 -0.06
C TRP A 318 6.56 -14.03 -0.03
N GLN A 319 6.17 -14.45 1.18
CA GLN A 319 5.26 -15.59 1.42
C GLN A 319 3.84 -15.15 1.86
N SER A 320 3.29 -14.11 1.22
CA SER A 320 1.99 -13.50 1.57
C SER A 320 0.80 -13.94 0.71
N GLY A 321 1.02 -14.76 -0.31
CA GLY A 321 0.03 -15.18 -1.29
C GLY A 321 -1.17 -15.93 -0.73
N LEU A 322 -2.22 -15.99 -1.55
CA LEU A 322 -3.39 -16.86 -1.37
C LEU A 322 -3.04 -18.31 -1.70
N PHE A 323 -2.10 -18.50 -2.62
CA PHE A 323 -1.52 -19.78 -2.99
C PHE A 323 -0.06 -19.79 -2.56
N ASP A 324 0.48 -20.95 -2.21
CA ASP A 324 1.92 -21.09 -2.01
C ASP A 324 2.67 -21.13 -3.34
N SER A 325 4.00 -21.18 -3.29
CA SER A 325 4.87 -21.17 -4.47
C SER A 325 4.70 -22.42 -5.36
N GLU A 326 4.00 -23.45 -4.88
CA GLU A 326 3.66 -24.68 -5.60
C GLU A 326 2.22 -24.65 -6.13
N ASN A 327 1.58 -23.47 -6.10
CA ASN A 327 0.19 -23.26 -6.52
C ASN A 327 -0.85 -24.04 -5.68
N ARG A 328 -0.50 -24.43 -4.45
CA ARG A 328 -1.45 -25.03 -3.52
C ARG A 328 -2.18 -23.93 -2.76
N ARG A 329 -3.49 -24.12 -2.59
CA ARG A 329 -4.35 -23.15 -1.93
C ARG A 329 -4.04 -23.07 -0.43
N LYS A 330 -3.69 -21.89 0.08
CA LYS A 330 -3.53 -21.64 1.53
C LYS A 330 -4.91 -21.44 2.19
N PRO A 331 -5.04 -21.65 3.52
CA PRO A 331 -6.28 -21.33 4.25
C PRO A 331 -6.77 -19.90 3.97
N PHE A 332 -5.82 -18.98 3.84
CA PHE A 332 -6.09 -17.58 3.52
C PHE A 332 -6.88 -17.38 2.22
N ALA A 333 -6.74 -18.22 1.20
CA ALA A 333 -7.54 -18.07 -0.02
C ALA A 333 -9.05 -18.25 0.21
N ARG A 334 -9.47 -18.95 1.27
CA ARG A 334 -10.88 -19.01 1.67
C ARG A 334 -11.27 -17.73 2.42
N ASP A 335 -10.44 -17.31 3.36
CA ASP A 335 -10.69 -16.15 4.20
C ASP A 335 -10.60 -14.83 3.43
N TYR A 336 -9.79 -14.76 2.38
CA TYR A 336 -9.80 -13.65 1.43
C TYR A 336 -11.13 -13.60 0.67
N ARG A 337 -11.69 -14.74 0.27
CA ARG A 337 -13.01 -14.75 -0.41
C ARG A 337 -14.14 -14.30 0.54
N LEU A 338 -14.05 -14.69 1.80
CA LEU A 338 -15.06 -14.53 2.83
C LEU A 338 -14.43 -13.95 4.11
N PRO A 339 -13.94 -12.70 4.09
CA PRO A 339 -13.30 -12.13 5.27
C PRO A 339 -14.32 -12.05 6.39
N LEU A 340 -13.84 -12.26 7.61
CA LEU A 340 -14.58 -12.00 8.84
C LEU A 340 -13.61 -11.28 9.76
N HIS A 341 -14.07 -10.27 10.47
CA HIS A 341 -13.42 -9.78 11.67
C HIS A 341 -14.50 -9.46 12.69
N VAL A 342 -14.26 -9.83 13.94
CA VAL A 342 -15.18 -9.55 15.05
C VAL A 342 -14.45 -8.68 16.07
N THR A 343 -14.93 -7.45 16.26
CA THR A 343 -14.44 -6.57 17.32
C THR A 343 -15.40 -6.60 18.50
N ASN A 344 -14.87 -6.90 19.69
CA ASN A 344 -15.66 -6.92 20.92
C ASN A 344 -15.48 -5.61 21.70
N TYR A 345 -16.56 -4.86 21.87
CA TYR A 345 -16.65 -3.68 22.72
C TYR A 345 -17.51 -3.99 23.96
N PRO A 346 -17.40 -3.22 25.06
CA PRO A 346 -18.32 -3.34 26.18
C PRO A 346 -19.80 -3.25 25.72
N GLY A 347 -20.54 -4.35 25.84
CA GLY A 347 -21.97 -4.43 25.49
C GLY A 347 -22.30 -4.54 23.99
N THR A 348 -21.30 -4.46 23.10
CA THR A 348 -21.50 -4.48 21.64
C THR A 348 -20.45 -5.34 20.94
N VAL A 349 -20.88 -6.17 19.99
CA VAL A 349 -20.02 -6.94 19.10
C VAL A 349 -20.19 -6.41 17.68
N THR A 350 -19.11 -5.89 17.11
CA THR A 350 -19.10 -5.41 15.73
C THR A 350 -18.59 -6.53 14.81
N VAL A 351 -19.35 -6.81 13.76
CA VAL A 351 -19.04 -7.85 12.78
C VAL A 351 -18.75 -7.19 11.45
N PHE A 352 -17.53 -7.36 10.95
CA PHE A 352 -17.11 -6.96 9.62
C PHE A 352 -16.93 -8.19 8.74
N SER A 353 -17.51 -8.19 7.54
CA SER A 353 -17.37 -9.30 6.58
C SER A 353 -17.59 -8.83 5.15
N ALA A 354 -17.22 -9.66 4.17
CA ALA A 354 -17.53 -9.43 2.77
C ALA A 354 -17.75 -10.75 2.03
N LEU A 355 -18.35 -10.66 0.84
CA LEU A 355 -18.34 -11.72 -0.15
C LEU A 355 -17.62 -11.22 -1.40
N ARG A 356 -16.46 -11.80 -1.69
CA ARG A 356 -15.84 -11.70 -3.01
C ARG A 356 -16.39 -12.80 -3.90
N SER A 357 -17.50 -12.54 -4.59
CA SER A 357 -18.00 -13.41 -5.65
C SER A 357 -17.42 -13.01 -7.01
N ALA A 358 -17.21 -13.99 -7.87
CA ALA A 358 -16.63 -13.79 -9.19
C ALA A 358 -17.72 -14.10 -10.21
N PRO A 359 -18.38 -13.09 -10.81
CA PRO A 359 -19.45 -13.35 -11.73
C PRO A 359 -18.99 -14.22 -12.88
N ALA A 360 -19.72 -15.32 -13.10
CA ALA A 360 -19.66 -16.02 -14.37
C ALA A 360 -20.01 -14.99 -15.47
N GLY A 361 -19.02 -14.63 -16.29
CA GLY A 361 -19.21 -13.82 -17.49
C GLY A 361 -19.46 -12.31 -17.29
N SER A 362 -19.61 -11.81 -16.06
CA SER A 362 -19.70 -10.38 -15.80
C SER A 362 -18.39 -9.92 -15.16
N GLY A 363 -17.63 -9.07 -15.84
CA GLY A 363 -16.39 -8.54 -15.27
C GLY A 363 -16.58 -7.82 -13.92
N ILE A 364 -15.50 -7.34 -13.29
CA ILE A 364 -15.58 -6.63 -11.98
C ILE A 364 -16.55 -5.44 -12.02
N LEU A 365 -16.64 -4.72 -13.14
CA LEU A 365 -17.67 -3.69 -13.32
C LEU A 365 -19.10 -4.25 -13.32
N GLY A 366 -19.32 -5.47 -13.80
CA GLY A 366 -20.61 -6.15 -13.68
C GLY A 366 -20.94 -6.53 -12.23
N ALA A 367 -19.94 -6.85 -11.40
CA ALA A 367 -20.13 -7.03 -9.95
C ALA A 367 -20.39 -5.69 -9.22
N LEU A 368 -19.73 -4.60 -9.64
CA LEU A 368 -19.95 -3.24 -9.09
C LEU A 368 -21.29 -2.63 -9.54
N VAL A 369 -21.79 -3.01 -10.73
CA VAL A 369 -23.06 -2.54 -11.33
C VAL A 369 -24.22 -3.50 -11.02
N SER A 370 -23.92 -4.73 -10.57
CA SER A 370 -24.87 -5.64 -9.98
C SER A 370 -25.39 -5.04 -8.67
N GLN A 371 -26.38 -4.17 -8.78
CA GLN A 371 -27.25 -3.70 -7.72
C GLN A 371 -28.05 -4.84 -7.06
N VAL A 372 -27.75 -6.12 -7.36
CA VAL A 372 -28.38 -7.28 -6.73
C VAL A 372 -27.97 -7.27 -5.27
N PRO A 373 -28.92 -7.05 -4.35
CA PRO A 373 -28.60 -7.05 -2.93
C PRO A 373 -28.12 -8.44 -2.53
N VAL A 374 -26.96 -8.50 -1.89
CA VAL A 374 -26.40 -9.74 -1.36
C VAL A 374 -26.91 -9.90 0.06
N ARG A 375 -27.42 -11.09 0.41
CA ARG A 375 -27.86 -11.37 1.78
C ARG A 375 -26.80 -12.13 2.55
N ALA A 376 -26.59 -11.73 3.79
CA ALA A 376 -25.77 -12.45 4.73
C ALA A 376 -26.52 -12.67 6.04
N VAL A 377 -26.31 -13.83 6.65
CA VAL A 377 -26.88 -14.18 7.95
C VAL A 377 -25.75 -14.30 8.96
N ILE A 378 -25.76 -13.44 9.97
CA ILE A 378 -24.89 -13.57 11.12
C ILE A 378 -25.47 -14.66 12.04
N GLN A 379 -24.68 -15.69 12.29
CA GLN A 379 -25.06 -16.83 13.12
C GLN A 379 -24.17 -16.93 14.35
N HIS A 380 -24.76 -17.39 15.44
CA HIS A 380 -24.09 -17.60 16.73
C HIS A 380 -24.29 -19.03 17.24
N ALA A 381 -23.31 -19.56 17.96
CA ALA A 381 -23.41 -20.81 18.70
C ALA A 381 -22.76 -20.63 20.09
N ALA A 382 -23.55 -20.83 21.16
CA ALA A 382 -23.06 -20.85 22.53
C ALA A 382 -22.42 -22.21 22.83
N GLY A 383 -21.11 -22.26 23.09
CA GLY A 383 -20.40 -23.52 23.28
C GLY A 383 -20.63 -24.48 22.09
N ASP A 384 -21.13 -25.68 22.35
CA ASP A 384 -21.42 -26.69 21.32
C ASP A 384 -22.89 -26.71 20.86
N ALA A 385 -23.65 -25.67 21.22
CA ALA A 385 -25.04 -25.52 20.78
C ALA A 385 -25.15 -25.37 19.26
N ALA A 386 -26.36 -25.63 18.74
CA ALA A 386 -26.68 -25.43 17.34
C ALA A 386 -26.58 -23.94 16.94
N TRP A 387 -26.19 -23.70 15.69
CA TRP A 387 -26.13 -22.36 15.12
C TRP A 387 -27.52 -21.71 15.06
N ARG A 388 -27.68 -20.57 15.74
CA ARG A 388 -28.88 -19.72 15.67
C ARG A 388 -28.62 -18.47 14.84
N LYS A 389 -29.63 -18.01 14.09
CA LYS A 389 -29.60 -16.72 13.40
C LYS A 389 -29.68 -15.60 14.45
N LEU A 390 -28.71 -14.69 14.43
CA LEU A 390 -28.79 -13.43 15.20
C LEU A 390 -29.38 -12.32 14.36
N ARG A 391 -28.88 -12.15 13.14
CA ARG A 391 -29.28 -11.05 12.25
C ARG A 391 -29.15 -11.47 10.80
N GLU A 392 -30.08 -11.03 9.98
CA GLU A 392 -29.93 -11.06 8.53
C GLU A 392 -29.71 -9.64 8.05
N VAL A 393 -28.71 -9.47 7.19
CA VAL A 393 -28.28 -8.20 6.65
C VAL A 393 -28.40 -8.28 5.14
N GLU A 394 -29.03 -7.27 4.55
CA GLU A 394 -29.08 -7.08 3.11
C GLU A 394 -28.02 -6.03 2.73
N ILE A 395 -26.97 -6.45 2.02
CA ILE A 395 -25.87 -5.60 1.60
C ILE A 395 -26.21 -5.02 0.24
N ARG A 396 -26.35 -3.69 0.22
CA ARG A 396 -26.63 -2.90 -1.00
C ARG A 396 -25.45 -2.05 -1.45
N SER A 397 -24.37 -1.98 -0.64
CA SER A 397 -23.22 -1.15 -0.97
C SER A 397 -22.46 -1.74 -2.16
N ALA A 398 -22.04 -0.89 -3.10
CA ALA A 398 -21.17 -1.31 -4.21
C ALA A 398 -19.79 -1.83 -3.72
N ARG A 399 -19.43 -1.57 -2.46
CA ARG A 399 -18.20 -2.09 -1.85
C ARG A 399 -18.35 -3.54 -1.36
N GLY A 400 -19.58 -4.04 -1.19
CA GLY A 400 -19.85 -5.45 -0.87
C GLY A 400 -19.55 -5.87 0.58
N TYR A 401 -19.38 -4.91 1.50
CA TYR A 401 -19.11 -5.20 2.92
C TYR A 401 -20.39 -5.25 3.76
N LEU A 402 -20.38 -6.17 4.73
CA LEU A 402 -21.22 -6.17 5.92
C LEU A 402 -20.42 -5.51 7.05
N ASP A 403 -21.02 -4.52 7.69
CA ASP A 403 -20.53 -3.87 8.92
C ASP A 403 -21.75 -3.71 9.84
N ALA A 404 -21.81 -4.50 10.91
CA ALA A 404 -22.99 -4.60 11.75
C ALA A 404 -22.65 -4.72 13.22
N ASP A 405 -23.27 -3.86 14.03
CA ASP A 405 -23.24 -3.96 15.48
C ASP A 405 -24.35 -4.88 16.00
N LEU A 406 -23.99 -5.70 16.98
CA LEU A 406 -24.86 -6.61 17.70
C LEU A 406 -24.77 -6.31 19.20
N THR A 407 -25.90 -6.18 19.88
CA THR A 407 -25.95 -5.98 21.33
C THR A 407 -26.32 -7.30 22.02
N ALA A 408 -25.90 -7.44 23.28
CA ALA A 408 -26.24 -8.59 24.14
C ALA A 408 -25.94 -9.97 23.50
N VAL A 409 -24.80 -10.08 22.79
CA VAL A 409 -24.30 -11.36 22.28
C VAL A 409 -23.67 -12.13 23.43
N GLU A 410 -24.17 -13.34 23.69
CA GLU A 410 -23.61 -14.23 24.72
C GLU A 410 -22.24 -14.80 24.28
N PRO A 411 -21.39 -15.24 25.22
CA PRO A 411 -20.12 -15.88 24.88
C PRO A 411 -20.31 -17.13 24.00
N GLY A 412 -19.42 -17.30 23.01
CA GLY A 412 -19.54 -18.40 22.05
C GLY A 412 -18.75 -18.19 20.77
N ARG A 413 -19.34 -18.62 19.65
CA ARG A 413 -18.75 -18.51 18.31
C ARG A 413 -19.70 -17.80 17.35
N LEU A 414 -19.15 -16.93 16.52
CA LEU A 414 -19.84 -16.25 15.42
C LEU A 414 -19.32 -16.71 14.07
N ARG A 415 -20.23 -16.73 13.08
CA ARG A 415 -19.89 -16.82 11.66
C ARG A 415 -20.90 -16.03 10.83
N VAL A 416 -20.52 -15.68 9.61
CA VAL A 416 -21.42 -15.11 8.61
C VAL A 416 -21.66 -16.13 7.51
N VAL A 417 -22.93 -16.34 7.17
CA VAL A 417 -23.36 -17.18 6.06
C VAL A 417 -23.87 -16.30 4.93
N TRP A 418 -23.10 -16.22 3.86
CA TRP A 418 -23.42 -15.47 2.65
C TRP A 418 -24.26 -16.30 1.69
N LEU A 419 -25.32 -15.72 1.12
CA LEU A 419 -26.01 -16.28 -0.04
C LEU A 419 -25.35 -15.72 -1.28
N ASP A 420 -24.58 -16.57 -1.97
CA ASP A 420 -23.92 -16.19 -3.22
C ASP A 420 -24.98 -15.95 -4.31
N PRO A 421 -25.15 -14.71 -4.80
CA PRO A 421 -26.21 -14.38 -5.75
C PRO A 421 -26.05 -15.09 -7.09
N GLU A 422 -24.84 -15.57 -7.42
CA GLU A 422 -24.55 -16.21 -8.69
C GLU A 422 -24.79 -17.71 -8.65
N SER A 423 -24.26 -18.39 -7.63
CA SER A 423 -24.38 -19.84 -7.51
C SER A 423 -25.61 -20.29 -6.72
N GLY A 424 -26.29 -19.37 -6.02
CA GLY A 424 -27.35 -19.68 -5.07
C GLY A 424 -26.87 -20.43 -3.82
N ARG A 425 -25.56 -20.68 -3.69
CA ARG A 425 -24.99 -21.47 -2.59
C ARG A 425 -24.86 -20.62 -1.33
N ARG A 426 -25.02 -21.28 -0.18
CA ARG A 426 -24.68 -20.72 1.12
C ARG A 426 -23.20 -20.95 1.40
N LEU A 427 -22.48 -19.86 1.67
CA LEU A 427 -21.04 -19.86 1.94
C LEU A 427 -20.80 -19.32 3.35
N ALA A 428 -20.29 -20.17 4.25
CA ALA A 428 -19.95 -19.74 5.61
C ALA A 428 -18.50 -19.23 5.67
N THR A 429 -18.27 -18.15 6.41
CA THR A 429 -16.94 -17.67 6.81
C THR A 429 -16.25 -18.67 7.75
N ARG A 430 -15.01 -18.39 8.16
CA ARG A 430 -14.45 -19.00 9.39
C ARG A 430 -15.29 -18.62 10.61
N GLU A 431 -15.01 -19.27 11.73
CA GLU A 431 -15.62 -18.96 13.02
C GLU A 431 -14.71 -18.04 13.83
N GLU A 432 -15.31 -17.10 14.55
CA GLU A 432 -14.62 -16.20 15.48
C GLU A 432 -15.22 -16.31 16.87
N ARG A 433 -14.39 -16.21 17.90
CA ARG A 433 -14.85 -16.32 19.29
C ARG A 433 -15.41 -14.98 19.77
N VAL A 434 -16.54 -15.04 20.45
CA VAL A 434 -17.07 -13.96 21.29
C VAL A 434 -16.73 -14.34 22.73
N PRO A 435 -15.88 -13.56 23.43
CA PRO A 435 -15.37 -13.90 24.75
C PRO A 435 -16.45 -13.86 25.84
#